data_AF-A0A966JV18-F1
#
_entry.id   AF-A0A966JV18-F1
#
_cell.length_a   1.000
_cell.length_b   1.000
_cell.length_c   1.000
_cell.angle_alpha   90.00
_cell.angle_beta   90.00
_cell.angle_gamma   90.00
#
_symmetry.space_group_name_H-M   'P 1'
#
loop_
_entity.id
_entity.type
_entity.pdbx_description
1 polymer ?
#
loop_
_entity_poly.entity_id
_entity_poly.type
_entity_poly.pdbx_seq_one_letter_code
_entity_poly.pdbx_strand_id
1 'polypeptide(L)'
;MATRAAANIGERRVMLATPRRVHIVGVGGPGTSAIAIILAEMGHRVSGSDMHESKVLEQLRDRGITVNVPHRADVVDRCDVVTSSAAVPQSNI
;
A
#
# COMPACT_ATOMS: atom_id res chain seq x y z
N MET A 1 25.07 11.59 -13.07
CA MET A 1 23.64 11.36 -13.32
C MET A 1 23.40 9.87 -13.51
N ALA A 2 22.98 9.18 -12.44
CA ALA A 2 22.67 7.75 -12.50
C ALA A 2 21.15 7.59 -12.42
N THR A 3 20.55 7.18 -13.53
CA THR A 3 19.16 6.75 -13.64
C THR A 3 18.92 5.63 -12.62
N ARG A 4 18.12 5.90 -11.59
CA ARG A 4 17.72 4.87 -10.63
C ARG A 4 16.86 3.84 -11.37
N ALA A 5 17.37 2.62 -11.44
CA ALA A 5 16.71 1.47 -12.03
C ALA A 5 15.32 1.27 -11.42
N ALA A 6 14.36 0.88 -12.26
CA ALA A 6 13.10 0.30 -11.82
C ALA A 6 13.40 -0.78 -10.76
N ALA A 7 12.82 -0.65 -9.57
CA ALA A 7 13.04 -1.60 -8.50
C ALA A 7 12.62 -3.01 -8.98
N ASN A 8 13.55 -3.97 -9.00
CA ASN A 8 13.27 -5.36 -9.35
C ASN A 8 12.22 -5.95 -8.38
N ILE A 9 10.97 -6.05 -8.84
CA ILE A 9 9.88 -6.75 -8.16
C ILE A 9 10.25 -8.25 -8.18
N GLY A 10 10.90 -8.74 -7.12
CA GLY A 10 11.18 -10.18 -6.97
C GLY A 10 12.38 -10.58 -6.10
N GLU A 11 13.34 -9.70 -5.85
CA GLU A 11 14.58 -10.10 -5.17
C GLU A 11 14.53 -10.02 -3.64
N ARG A 12 13.59 -9.25 -3.07
CA ARG A 12 13.36 -9.19 -1.61
C ARG A 12 12.10 -9.94 -1.22
N ARG A 13 12.28 -11.09 -0.55
CA ARG A 13 11.19 -11.78 0.14
C ARG A 13 10.83 -11.02 1.41
N VAL A 14 9.55 -10.75 1.60
CA VAL A 14 9.00 -10.22 2.85
C VAL A 14 8.44 -11.40 3.65
N MET A 15 8.89 -11.54 4.90
CA MET A 15 8.32 -12.50 5.84
C MET A 15 7.08 -11.90 6.50
N LEU A 16 5.91 -12.51 6.29
CA LEU A 16 4.64 -12.06 6.87
C LEU A 16 4.35 -12.67 8.25
N ALA A 17 5.19 -13.57 8.75
CA ALA A 17 5.03 -14.20 10.06
C ALA A 17 5.20 -13.24 11.27
N THR A 18 5.67 -12.03 11.03
CA THR A 18 5.86 -10.99 12.07
C THR A 18 5.14 -9.71 11.65
N PRO A 19 4.54 -8.94 12.58
CA PRO A 19 3.93 -7.65 12.27
C PRO A 19 4.85 -6.71 11.49
N ARG A 20 4.28 -5.99 10.51
CA ARG A 20 4.97 -5.06 9.60
C ARG A 20 4.11 -3.82 9.39
N ARG A 21 4.73 -2.71 9.01
CA ARG A 21 4.06 -1.50 8.52
C ARG A 21 4.00 -1.58 7.00
N VAL A 22 2.80 -1.79 6.48
CA VAL A 22 2.56 -1.97 5.03
C VAL A 22 1.77 -0.77 4.52
N HIS A 23 2.25 -0.15 3.44
CA HIS A 23 1.49 0.85 2.69
C HIS A 23 1.15 0.32 1.30
N ILE A 24 -0.13 0.46 0.92
CA ILE A 24 -0.63 0.01 -0.38
C ILE A 24 -1.06 1.22 -1.22
N VAL A 25 -0.37 1.47 -2.32
CA VAL A 25 -0.72 2.52 -3.29
C VAL A 25 -1.74 1.98 -4.28
N GLY A 26 -2.85 2.70 -4.47
CA GLY A 26 -4.04 2.22 -5.20
C GLY A 26 -4.85 1.23 -4.36
N VAL A 27 -5.01 1.50 -3.06
CA VAL A 27 -5.64 0.57 -2.11
C VAL A 27 -7.12 0.33 -2.38
N GLY A 28 -7.80 1.22 -3.11
CA GLY A 28 -9.21 1.08 -3.50
C GLY A 28 -9.43 0.06 -4.62
N GLY A 29 -8.37 -0.46 -5.24
CA GLY A 29 -8.46 -1.50 -6.27
C GLY A 29 -9.03 -2.83 -5.73
N PRO A 30 -9.68 -3.64 -6.57
CA PRO A 30 -10.36 -4.87 -6.13
C PRO A 30 -9.41 -5.91 -5.51
N GLY A 31 -8.18 -6.04 -6.02
CA GLY A 31 -7.20 -6.95 -5.44
C GLY A 31 -6.48 -6.35 -4.22
N THR A 32 -6.12 -5.07 -4.29
CA THR A 32 -5.33 -4.38 -3.27
C THR A 32 -6.12 -4.12 -1.99
N SER A 33 -7.42 -3.82 -2.08
CA SER A 33 -8.31 -3.68 -0.92
C SER A 33 -8.47 -4.99 -0.15
N ALA A 34 -8.66 -6.11 -0.84
CA ALA A 34 -8.73 -7.42 -0.22
C ALA A 34 -7.42 -7.78 0.51
N ILE A 35 -6.28 -7.53 -0.13
CA ILE A 35 -4.97 -7.73 0.49
C ILE A 35 -4.78 -6.83 1.71
N ALA A 36 -5.21 -5.56 1.66
CA ALA A 36 -5.13 -4.63 2.78
C ALA A 36 -5.86 -5.15 4.02
N ILE A 37 -7.07 -5.69 3.82
CA ILE A 37 -7.88 -6.28 4.88
C ILE A 37 -7.19 -7.51 5.47
N ILE A 38 -6.76 -8.45 4.62
CA ILE A 38 -6.09 -9.68 5.07
C ILE A 38 -4.84 -9.35 5.89
N LEU A 39 -4.01 -8.40 5.43
CA LEU A 39 -2.81 -8.03 6.16
C LEU A 39 -3.14 -7.36 7.50
N ALA A 40 -4.18 -6.54 7.57
CA ALA A 40 -4.62 -5.95 8.84
C ALA A 40 -5.11 -7.03 9.81
N GLU A 41 -5.90 -8.01 9.33
CA GLU A 41 -6.37 -9.16 10.13
C GLU A 41 -5.23 -10.08 10.58
N MET A 42 -4.15 -10.18 9.81
CA MET A 42 -2.91 -10.86 10.19
C MET A 42 -2.08 -10.09 11.24
N GLY A 43 -2.53 -8.90 11.69
CA GLY A 43 -1.87 -8.09 12.70
C GLY A 43 -0.80 -7.14 12.17
N HIS A 44 -0.74 -6.92 10.85
CA HIS A 44 0.11 -5.88 10.29
C HIS A 44 -0.52 -4.49 10.49
N ARG A 45 0.32 -3.46 10.59
CA ARG A 45 -0.13 -2.07 10.57
C ARG A 45 -0.26 -1.65 9.12
N VAL A 46 -1.50 -1.65 8.61
CA VAL A 46 -1.78 -1.35 7.21
C VAL A 46 -2.22 0.10 7.05
N SER A 47 -1.71 0.72 5.99
CA SER A 47 -2.18 1.99 5.46
C SER A 47 -2.27 1.91 3.95
N GLY A 48 -2.94 2.87 3.32
CA GLY A 48 -2.98 2.94 1.87
C GLY A 48 -3.25 4.34 1.36
N SER A 49 -3.13 4.50 0.05
CA SER A 49 -3.49 5.73 -0.63
C SER A 49 -4.16 5.44 -1.96
N ASP A 50 -4.97 6.38 -2.43
CA ASP A 50 -5.62 6.32 -3.75
C ASP A 50 -5.75 7.74 -4.33
N MET A 51 -6.10 7.83 -5.62
CA MET A 51 -6.29 9.12 -6.30
C MET A 51 -7.66 9.74 -6.03
N HIS A 52 -8.68 8.91 -5.78
CA HIS A 52 -10.06 9.36 -5.64
C HIS A 52 -10.76 8.68 -4.46
N GLU A 53 -11.66 9.41 -3.82
CA GLU A 53 -12.54 8.85 -2.79
C GLU A 53 -13.48 7.79 -3.38
N SER A 54 -13.79 6.75 -2.59
CA SER A 54 -14.75 5.71 -2.95
C SER A 54 -15.31 4.99 -1.72
N LYS A 55 -16.44 4.29 -1.90
CA LYS A 55 -17.03 3.43 -0.87
C LYS A 55 -16.07 2.36 -0.35
N VAL A 56 -15.15 1.88 -1.18
CA VAL A 56 -14.14 0.90 -0.75
C VAL A 56 -13.18 1.54 0.26
N LEU A 57 -12.79 2.81 0.05
CA LEU A 57 -11.90 3.50 0.99
C LEU A 57 -12.59 3.76 2.33
N GLU A 58 -13.88 4.11 2.32
CA GLU A 58 -14.69 4.23 3.55
C GLU A 58 -14.69 2.92 4.33
N GLN A 59 -14.98 1.78 3.68
CA GLN A 59 -14.98 0.46 4.31
C GLN A 59 -13.61 0.07 4.90
N LEU A 60 -12.52 0.46 4.23
CA LEU A 60 -11.17 0.23 4.76
C LEU A 60 -10.92 1.08 6.02
N ARG A 61 -11.35 2.35 6.02
CA ARG A 61 -11.25 3.24 7.19
C ARG A 61 -12.07 2.71 8.37
N ASP A 62 -13.27 2.20 8.14
CA ASP A 62 -14.12 1.57 9.16
C ASP A 62 -13.45 0.35 9.80
N ARG A 63 -12.56 -0.32 9.07
CA ARG A 63 -11.73 -1.44 9.56
C ARG A 63 -10.43 -0.99 10.24
N GLY A 64 -10.26 0.32 10.47
CA GLY A 64 -9.08 0.88 11.13
C GLY A 64 -7.87 1.06 10.22
N ILE A 65 -8.02 0.88 8.90
CA ILE A 65 -6.95 1.10 7.93
C ILE A 65 -6.87 2.60 7.63
N THR A 66 -5.69 3.19 7.81
CA THR A 66 -5.48 4.60 7.45
C THR A 66 -5.40 4.73 5.94
N VAL A 67 -6.27 5.56 5.34
CA VAL A 67 -6.31 5.79 3.89
C VAL A 67 -6.16 7.27 3.56
N ASN A 68 -5.17 7.60 2.73
CA ASN A 68 -4.88 8.96 2.26
C ASN A 68 -5.35 9.17 0.81
N VAL A 69 -5.99 10.31 0.55
CA VAL A 69 -6.37 10.75 -0.80
C VAL A 69 -6.01 12.24 -0.95
N PRO A 70 -5.29 12.66 -2.02
CA PRO A 70 -4.62 11.84 -3.01
C PRO A 70 -3.31 11.23 -2.45
N HIS A 71 -2.53 10.54 -3.30
CA HIS A 71 -1.19 10.09 -2.96
C HIS A 71 -0.29 11.25 -2.48
N ARG A 72 0.52 11.00 -1.45
CA ARG A 72 1.55 11.93 -0.96
C ARG A 72 2.81 11.14 -0.60
N ALA A 73 3.99 11.66 -0.88
CA ALA A 73 5.24 10.93 -0.61
C ALA A 73 5.53 10.74 0.89
N ASP A 74 5.08 11.66 1.74
CA ASP A 74 5.36 11.62 3.18
C ASP A 74 4.67 10.46 3.93
N VAL A 75 3.63 9.86 3.34
CA VAL A 75 2.86 8.78 3.97
C VAL A 75 3.59 7.43 3.92
N VAL A 76 4.64 7.30 3.10
CA VAL A 76 5.41 6.04 2.97
C VAL A 76 6.70 6.02 3.79
N ASP A 77 7.15 7.15 4.34
CA ASP A 77 8.48 7.33 4.96
C ASP A 77 8.80 6.37 6.11
N ARG A 78 7.78 5.77 6.75
CA ARG A 78 7.95 4.88 7.92
C ARG A 78 7.42 3.47 7.68
N CYS A 79 7.28 3.06 6.42
CA CYS A 79 6.77 1.74 6.07
C CYS A 79 7.92 0.74 5.90
N ASP A 80 7.72 -0.47 6.41
CA ASP A 80 8.65 -1.59 6.17
C ASP A 80 8.50 -2.10 4.72
N VAL A 81 7.29 -1.98 4.17
CA VAL A 81 6.92 -2.41 2.83
C VAL A 81 5.98 -1.40 2.21
N VAL A 82 6.29 -1.00 0.98
CA VAL A 82 5.40 -0.25 0.10
C VAL A 82 5.11 -1.11 -1.12
N THR A 83 3.84 -1.32 -1.44
CA THR A 83 3.42 -2.07 -2.61
C THR A 83 2.36 -1.31 -3.37
N SER A 84 2.26 -1.56 -4.67
CA SER A 84 1.23 -0.97 -5.53
C SER A 84 0.61 -2.06 -6.40
N SER A 85 -0.60 -1.79 -6.93
CA SER A 85 -1.13 -2.60 -8.03
C SER A 85 -0.30 -2.36 -9.30
N ALA A 86 -0.23 -3.36 -10.18
CA ALA A 86 0.35 -3.20 -11.52
C ALA A 86 -0.37 -2.13 -12.36
N ALA A 87 -1.61 -1.78 -11.99
CA ALA A 87 -2.38 -0.71 -12.62
C ALA A 87 -1.96 0.70 -12.16
N VAL A 88 -1.09 0.83 -11.15
CA VAL A 88 -0.57 2.12 -10.67
C VAL A 88 0.74 2.44 -11.43
N PRO A 89 0.83 3.59 -12.12
CA PRO A 89 2.07 4.00 -12.79
C PRO A 89 3.25 4.07 -11.81
N GLN A 90 4.45 3.68 -12.23
CA GLN A 90 5.66 3.77 -11.40
C GLN A 90 6.00 5.20 -10.95
N SER A 91 5.46 6.23 -11.60
CA SER A 91 5.60 7.63 -11.17
C SER A 91 4.82 7.96 -9.89
N ASN A 92 3.93 7.09 -9.43
CA ASN A 92 3.09 7.31 -8.25
C ASN A 92 3.68 6.70 -6.97
N ILE A 93 4.85 6.06 -7.05
CA ILE A 93 5.56 5.45 -5.92
C ILE A 93 6.87 6.17 -5.62
#